data_AF-A0A7S2UL31-F1
#
_entry.id   AF-A0A7S2UL31-F1
#
_cell.length_a   1.000
_cell.length_b   1.000
_cell.length_c   1.000
_cell.angle_alpha   90.00
_cell.angle_beta   90.00
_cell.angle_gamma   90.00
#
_symmetry.space_group_name_H-M   'P 1'
#
loop_
_entity.id
_entity.type
_entity.pdbx_description
1 polymer ?
#
loop_
_entity_poly.entity_id
_entity_poly.type
_entity_poly.pdbx_seq_one_letter_code
_entity_poly.pdbx_strand_id
1 'polypeptide(L)'
;DHVVASIISEWSSIPVGRLELEETDRLLALESELTGRVKGQQRAVRSVARAVRRARSGLRDQTRPVASFLFCGPTGVGKTELCKTLAETYFGSERDMIRIDMSEYM
;
A
#
# COMPACT_ATOMS: atom_id res chain seq x y z
N ASP A 1 6.11 -24.12 -12.33
CA ASP A 1 5.73 -22.98 -11.47
C ASP A 1 6.74 -21.85 -11.46
N HIS A 2 8.02 -22.07 -11.10
CA HIS A 2 9.03 -21.00 -11.08
C HIS A 2 9.28 -20.27 -12.42
N VAL A 3 9.20 -20.98 -13.56
CA VAL A 3 9.42 -20.40 -14.90
C VAL A 3 8.27 -19.47 -15.35
N VAL A 4 7.03 -19.82 -14.99
CA VAL A 4 5.86 -18.99 -15.33
C VAL A 4 5.87 -17.71 -14.50
N ALA A 5 6.20 -17.82 -13.22
CA ALA A 5 6.37 -16.70 -12.30
C ALA A 5 7.46 -15.71 -12.77
N SER A 6 8.61 -16.20 -13.25
CA SER A 6 9.68 -15.33 -13.75
C SER A 6 9.30 -14.58 -15.02
N ILE A 7 8.57 -15.22 -15.94
CA ILE A 7 8.11 -14.57 -17.20
C ILE A 7 7.07 -13.49 -16.90
N ILE A 8 6.10 -13.77 -16.02
CA ILE A 8 5.09 -12.78 -15.61
C ILE A 8 5.75 -11.62 -14.88
N SER A 9 6.76 -11.89 -14.06
CA SER A 9 7.54 -10.86 -13.37
C SER A 9 8.22 -9.89 -14.33
N GLU A 10 8.79 -10.43 -15.41
CA GLU A 10 9.51 -9.66 -16.43
C GLU A 10 8.55 -8.78 -17.24
N TRP A 11 7.39 -9.30 -17.60
CA TRP A 11 6.38 -8.53 -18.36
C TRP A 11 5.64 -7.51 -17.51
N SER A 12 5.35 -7.82 -16.25
CA SER A 12 4.59 -6.93 -15.37
C SER A 12 5.47 -5.93 -14.61
N SER A 13 6.80 -6.09 -14.64
CA SER A 13 7.75 -5.39 -13.76
C SER A 13 7.50 -5.62 -12.25
N ILE A 14 6.76 -6.68 -11.89
CA ILE A 14 6.41 -7.02 -10.50
C ILE A 14 7.15 -8.32 -10.12
N PRO A 15 8.17 -8.28 -9.24
CA PRO A 15 8.96 -9.47 -8.85
C PRO A 15 8.10 -10.57 -8.20
N VAL A 16 8.27 -11.83 -8.60
CA VAL A 16 7.42 -12.94 -8.10
C VAL A 16 8.15 -13.87 -7.11
N GLY A 17 9.49 -13.85 -7.01
CA GLY A 17 10.24 -14.92 -6.31
C GLY A 17 11.36 -14.52 -5.33
N ARG A 18 11.66 -13.23 -5.15
CA ARG A 18 12.71 -12.75 -4.21
C ARG A 18 12.15 -11.94 -3.03
N LEU A 19 10.85 -11.73 -3.00
CA LEU A 19 10.18 -10.78 -2.11
C LEU A 19 9.67 -11.41 -0.80
N GLU A 20 9.49 -12.72 -0.67
CA GLU A 20 8.68 -13.27 0.44
C GLU A 20 9.19 -12.90 1.84
N LEU A 21 10.50 -13.00 2.11
CA LEU A 21 11.06 -12.65 3.43
C LEU A 21 11.14 -11.14 3.66
N GLU A 22 11.74 -10.38 2.73
CA GLU A 22 11.84 -8.91 2.85
C GLU A 22 10.47 -8.23 2.86
N GLU A 23 9.52 -8.72 2.06
CA GLU A 23 8.15 -8.21 2.03
C GLU A 23 7.41 -8.54 3.32
N THR A 24 7.62 -9.73 3.89
CA THR A 24 7.04 -10.09 5.21
C THR A 24 7.55 -9.13 6.28
N ASP A 25 8.85 -8.85 6.33
CA ASP A 25 9.42 -7.91 7.30
C ASP A 25 8.88 -6.50 7.10
N ARG A 26 8.78 -6.02 5.85
CA ARG A 26 8.14 -4.73 5.53
C ARG A 26 6.67 -4.68 5.98
N LEU A 27 5.91 -5.77 5.79
CA LEU A 27 4.51 -5.86 6.20
C LEU A 27 4.33 -5.85 7.73
N LEU A 28 5.27 -6.45 8.46
CA LEU A 28 5.32 -6.42 9.92
C LEU A 28 5.65 -5.02 10.43
N ALA A 29 6.59 -4.32 9.80
CA ALA A 29 7.00 -2.96 10.15
C ALA A 29 6.02 -1.87 9.65
N LEU A 30 5.12 -2.19 8.71
CA LEU A 30 4.28 -1.20 8.01
C LEU A 30 3.50 -0.27 8.97
N GLU A 31 2.92 -0.80 10.04
CA GLU A 31 2.14 0.04 10.98
C GLU A 31 3.03 1.03 11.76
N SER A 32 4.23 0.61 12.16
CA SER A 32 5.18 1.49 12.86
C SER A 32 5.76 2.53 11.92
N GLU A 33 6.13 2.16 10.70
CA GLU A 33 6.64 3.07 9.67
C GLU A 33 5.60 4.17 9.34
N LEU A 34 4.35 3.77 9.07
CA LEU A 34 3.26 4.72 8.85
C LEU A 34 3.02 5.64 10.06
N THR A 35 3.09 5.10 11.27
CA THR A 35 2.96 5.89 12.52
C THR A 35 4.14 6.82 12.73
N GLY A 36 5.32 6.49 12.17
CA GLY A 36 6.52 7.31 12.15
C GLY A 36 6.27 8.68 11.53
N ARG A 37 5.53 8.72 10.42
CA ARG A 37 5.25 9.94 9.64
C ARG A 37 3.86 10.52 9.90
N VAL A 38 2.83 9.67 10.05
CA VAL A 38 1.44 10.10 10.30
C VAL A 38 1.11 10.03 11.80
N LYS A 39 1.21 11.18 12.48
CA LYS A 39 0.97 11.29 13.92
C LYS A 39 -0.51 11.51 14.25
N GLY A 40 -0.96 10.94 15.38
CA GLY A 40 -2.32 11.15 15.90
C GLY A 40 -3.45 10.40 15.18
N GLN A 41 -3.16 9.62 14.14
CA GLN A 41 -4.15 8.90 13.32
C GLN A 41 -4.07 7.36 13.46
N GLN A 42 -3.84 6.86 14.67
CA GLN A 42 -3.57 5.44 14.94
C GLN A 42 -4.64 4.49 14.36
N ARG A 43 -5.93 4.86 14.47
CA ARG A 43 -7.04 4.04 13.94
C ARG A 43 -6.99 3.93 12.41
N ALA A 44 -6.70 5.02 11.71
CA ALA A 44 -6.59 5.03 10.26
C ALA A 44 -5.37 4.22 9.80
N VAL A 45 -4.21 4.48 10.42
CA VAL A 45 -2.95 3.77 10.15
C VAL A 45 -3.11 2.26 10.34
N ARG A 46 -3.67 1.82 11.48
CA ARG A 46 -3.93 0.39 11.75
C ARG A 46 -4.87 -0.24 10.74
N SER A 47 -5.91 0.50 10.31
CA SER A 47 -6.87 -0.01 9.32
C SER A 47 -6.23 -0.22 7.96
N VAL A 48 -5.37 0.71 7.53
CA VAL A 48 -4.60 0.60 6.29
C VAL A 48 -3.62 -0.58 6.37
N ALA A 49 -2.79 -0.63 7.41
CA ALA A 49 -1.79 -1.68 7.58
C ALA A 49 -2.42 -3.08 7.63
N ARG A 50 -3.56 -3.23 8.33
CA ARG A 50 -4.31 -4.49 8.39
C ARG A 50 -4.84 -4.92 7.02
N ALA A 51 -5.35 -3.99 6.20
CA ALA A 51 -5.88 -4.32 4.89
C ALA A 51 -4.78 -4.75 3.92
N VAL A 52 -3.63 -4.06 3.93
CA VAL A 52 -2.46 -4.41 3.10
C VAL A 52 -1.93 -5.81 3.47
N ARG A 53 -1.76 -6.09 4.77
CA ARG A 53 -1.38 -7.43 5.25
C ARG A 53 -2.35 -8.53 4.79
N ARG A 54 -3.66 -8.28 4.89
CA ARG A 54 -4.69 -9.23 4.45
C ARG A 54 -4.62 -9.49 2.94
N ALA A 55 -4.39 -8.46 2.14
CA ALA A 55 -4.33 -8.61 0.70
C ALA A 55 -3.13 -9.46 0.24
N ARG A 56 -2.04 -9.46 1.02
CA ARG A 56 -0.84 -10.26 0.74
C ARG A 56 -0.85 -11.66 1.32
N SER A 57 -1.73 -11.95 2.28
CA SER A 57 -1.88 -13.32 2.80
C SER A 57 -2.63 -14.27 1.85
N GLY A 58 -2.92 -13.85 0.61
CA GLY A 58 -3.67 -14.65 -0.37
C GLY A 58 -5.17 -14.84 -0.07
N LEU A 59 -5.67 -14.27 1.04
CA LEU A 59 -7.06 -14.42 1.50
C LEU A 59 -8.03 -13.42 0.83
N ARG A 60 -7.63 -12.83 -0.30
CA ARG A 60 -8.39 -11.80 -1.01
C ARG A 60 -8.94 -12.35 -2.32
N ASP A 61 -10.16 -11.94 -2.65
CA ASP A 61 -10.74 -12.08 -3.98
C ASP A 61 -9.86 -11.37 -5.04
N GLN A 62 -9.35 -12.14 -6.01
CA GLN A 62 -8.44 -11.64 -7.04
C GLN A 62 -9.12 -10.63 -7.99
N THR A 63 -10.45 -10.57 -8.02
CA THR A 63 -11.22 -9.63 -8.85
C THR A 63 -11.40 -8.25 -8.19
N ARG A 64 -10.96 -8.08 -6.94
CA ARG A 64 -11.16 -6.84 -6.17
C ARG A 64 -9.84 -6.12 -5.87
N PRO A 65 -9.86 -4.78 -5.71
CA PRO A 65 -8.69 -4.01 -5.27
C PRO A 65 -8.09 -4.53 -3.96
N VAL A 66 -6.80 -4.26 -3.74
CA VAL A 66 -6.03 -4.69 -2.54
C VAL A 66 -6.74 -4.18 -1.29
N ALA A 67 -7.10 -2.90 -1.31
CA ALA A 67 -7.98 -2.26 -0.37
C ALA A 67 -8.65 -1.06 -1.05
N SER A 68 -9.83 -0.69 -0.56
CA SER A 68 -10.50 0.55 -0.92
C SER A 68 -10.79 1.31 0.36
N PHE A 69 -10.43 2.59 0.38
CA PHE A 69 -10.60 3.45 1.55
C PHE A 69 -11.28 4.75 1.15
N LEU A 70 -12.10 5.25 2.07
CA LEU A 70 -12.61 6.61 2.04
C LEU A 70 -12.13 7.31 3.31
N PHE A 71 -11.27 8.32 3.16
CA PHE A 71 -10.81 9.12 4.29
C PHE A 71 -11.63 10.39 4.43
N CYS A 72 -12.41 10.50 5.51
CA CYS A 72 -13.24 11.66 5.81
C CYS A 72 -12.69 12.46 7.00
N GLY A 73 -12.69 13.79 6.92
CA GLY A 73 -12.33 14.68 8.03
C GLY A 73 -11.95 16.09 7.56
N PRO A 74 -11.52 16.99 8.45
CA PRO A 74 -11.06 18.34 8.10
C PRO A 74 -9.80 18.35 7.21
N THR A 75 -9.50 19.46 6.55
CA THR A 75 -8.22 19.63 5.83
C THR A 75 -7.03 19.60 6.80
N GLY A 76 -5.84 19.26 6.30
CA GLY A 76 -4.61 19.27 7.11
C GLY A 76 -4.41 18.09 8.08
N VAL A 77 -5.40 17.21 8.28
CA VAL A 77 -5.30 16.09 9.25
C VAL A 77 -4.46 14.88 8.80
N GLY A 78 -3.84 14.95 7.61
CA GLY A 78 -2.95 13.89 7.11
C GLY A 78 -3.57 12.83 6.20
N LYS A 79 -4.74 13.09 5.59
CA LYS A 79 -5.38 12.16 4.64
C LYS A 79 -4.47 11.83 3.44
N THR A 80 -4.02 12.85 2.73
CA THR A 80 -3.11 12.70 1.58
C THR A 80 -1.74 12.19 2.03
N GLU A 81 -1.27 12.64 3.19
CA GLU A 81 0.04 12.23 3.74
C GLU A 81 0.08 10.73 4.05
N LEU A 82 -1.02 10.15 4.53
CA LEU A 82 -1.12 8.71 4.75
C LEU A 82 -0.98 7.92 3.43
N CYS A 83 -1.60 8.39 2.34
CA CYS A 83 -1.42 7.77 1.04
C CYS A 83 0.05 7.85 0.58
N LYS A 84 0.68 9.03 0.74
CA LYS A 84 2.07 9.27 0.31
C LYS A 84 3.06 8.40 1.07
N THR A 85 2.88 8.35 2.38
CA THR A 85 3.68 7.50 3.26
C THR A 85 3.50 6.02 2.88
N LEU A 86 2.29 5.58 2.56
CA LEU A 86 2.06 4.20 2.12
C LEU A 86 2.77 3.89 0.78
N ALA A 87 2.72 4.82 -0.18
CA ALA A 87 3.42 4.67 -1.46
C ALA A 87 4.93 4.52 -1.26
N GLU A 88 5.54 5.38 -0.45
CA GLU A 88 6.96 5.30 -0.13
C GLU A 88 7.33 4.04 0.66
N THR A 89 6.66 3.78 1.78
CA THR A 89 7.04 2.72 2.73
C THR A 89 6.82 1.31 2.18
N TYR A 90 5.76 1.10 1.39
CA TYR A 90 5.40 -0.23 0.92
C TYR A 90 5.73 -0.45 -0.56
N PHE A 91 5.50 0.55 -1.42
CA PHE A 91 5.79 0.45 -2.85
C PHE A 91 7.17 1.01 -3.23
N GLY A 92 7.90 1.61 -2.29
CA GLY A 92 9.29 2.05 -2.44
C GLY A 92 9.46 3.48 -2.93
N SER A 93 8.40 4.14 -3.38
CA SER A 93 8.48 5.49 -3.96
C SER A 93 7.13 6.21 -3.86
N GLU A 94 7.15 7.45 -3.35
CA GLU A 94 5.97 8.33 -3.41
C GLU A 94 5.60 8.67 -4.87
N ARG A 95 6.59 8.71 -5.78
CA ARG A 95 6.40 9.11 -7.18
C ARG A 95 5.61 8.10 -7.99
N ASP A 96 5.55 6.86 -7.53
CA ASP A 96 4.84 5.78 -8.21
C ASP A 96 3.34 5.82 -7.87
N MET A 97 2.93 6.74 -6.97
CA MET A 97 1.52 7.03 -6.72
C MET A 97 0.89 7.74 -7.91
N ILE A 98 -0.12 7.09 -8.49
CA ILE A 98 -1.04 7.74 -9.42
C ILE A 98 -1.97 8.66 -8.62
N ARG A 99 -1.81 9.97 -8.80
CA ARG A 99 -2.64 11.00 -8.15
C ARG A 99 -3.53 11.67 -9.18
N ILE A 100 -4.84 11.63 -8.93
CA ILE A 100 -5.84 12.33 -9.73
C ILE A 100 -6.37 13.50 -8.91
N ASP A 101 -6.28 14.72 -9.46
CA ASP A 101 -6.85 15.90 -8.82
C ASP A 101 -8.33 16.02 -9.17
N MET A 102 -9.19 15.64 -8.22
CA MET A 102 -10.65 15.65 -8.44
C MET A 102 -11.24 17.07 -8.59
N SER A 103 -10.49 18.13 -8.25
CA SER A 103 -10.97 19.50 -8.45
C SER A 103 -11.01 19.92 -9.92
N GLU A 104 -10.25 19.23 -10.78
CA GLU A 104 -10.20 19.48 -12.23
C GLU A 104 -11.37 18.83 -12.99
N TYR A 105 -12.18 18.01 -12.32
CA TYR A 105 -13.28 17.23 -12.91
C TYR A 105 -14.68 17.67 -12.43
N MET A 106 -14.78 18.87 -11.86
CA MET A 106 -16.04 19.47 -11.38
C MET A 106 -16.75 20.32 -12.43
#